data_AF-A0A5K1HR32-F1
#
_entry.id   AF-A0A5K1HR32-F1
#
_cell.length_a   1.000
_cell.length_b   1.000
_cell.length_c   1.000
_cell.angle_alpha   90.00
_cell.angle_beta   90.00
_cell.angle_gamma   90.00
#
_symmetry.space_group_name_H-M   'P 1'
#
loop_
_entity.id
_entity.type
_entity.pdbx_description
1 polymer ?
#
loop_
_entity_poly.entity_id
_entity_poly.type
_entity_poly.pdbx_seq_one_letter_code
_entity_poly.pdbx_strand_id
1 'polypeptide(L)'
;MFEVETLKYATLATVSRCGMVWFSEEVIAPRMIFNHYLLRLKQEDYDKVPKVIEEKKEDDSSANNNLDPSKFIRERCVQAV
;
A
#
# COMPACT_ATOMS: atom_id res chain seq x y z
N MET A 1 16.95 -7.21 -7.10
CA MET A 1 15.59 -7.53 -7.60
C MET A 1 15.12 -6.31 -8.37
N PHE A 2 14.49 -6.48 -9.54
CA PHE A 2 14.00 -5.38 -10.37
C PHE A 2 12.48 -5.53 -10.54
N GLU A 3 11.73 -4.47 -10.26
CA GLU A 3 10.31 -4.35 -10.62
C GLU A 3 10.24 -3.55 -11.92
N VAL A 4 9.67 -4.17 -12.96
CA VAL A 4 9.59 -3.58 -14.30
C VAL A 4 8.22 -3.87 -14.89
N GLU A 5 7.64 -2.89 -15.58
CA GLU A 5 6.38 -3.06 -16.29
C GLU A 5 6.55 -3.93 -17.54
N THR A 6 7.64 -3.71 -18.31
CA THR A 6 7.89 -4.44 -19.55
C THR A 6 9.38 -4.74 -19.76
N LEU A 7 9.67 -5.77 -20.56
CA LEU A 7 11.01 -6.12 -21.02
C LEU A 7 11.24 -5.78 -22.51
N LYS A 8 10.42 -4.90 -23.11
CA LYS A 8 10.43 -4.63 -24.56
C LYS A 8 11.80 -4.24 -25.12
N TYR A 9 12.63 -3.58 -24.30
CA TYR A 9 13.96 -3.11 -24.69
C TYR A 9 15.10 -3.86 -23.98
N ALA A 10 14.80 -4.94 -23.27
CA ALA A 10 15.82 -5.74 -22.61
C ALA A 10 16.57 -6.61 -23.63
N THR A 11 17.90 -6.71 -23.49
CA THR A 11 18.70 -7.62 -24.32
C THR A 11 18.73 -9.01 -23.69
N LEU A 12 18.90 -10.07 -24.48
CA LEU A 12 19.01 -11.44 -23.96
C LEU A 12 20.14 -11.59 -22.92
N ALA A 13 21.18 -10.77 -23.02
CA ALA A 13 22.30 -10.76 -22.09
C ALA A 13 21.91 -10.30 -20.67
N THR A 14 20.94 -9.41 -20.52
CA THR A 14 20.49 -8.94 -19.19
C THR A 14 19.51 -9.89 -18.54
N VAL A 15 18.70 -10.59 -19.34
CA VAL A 15 17.67 -11.52 -18.86
C VAL A 15 18.18 -12.95 -18.62
N SER A 16 19.28 -13.37 -19.24
CA SER A 16 19.72 -14.77 -19.17
C SER A 16 20.25 -15.21 -17.80
N ARG A 17 20.71 -14.28 -16.96
CA ARG A 17 21.36 -14.57 -15.67
C ARG A 17 20.45 -14.38 -14.46
N CYS A 18 19.19 -13.98 -14.66
CA CYS A 18 18.27 -13.64 -13.58
C CYS A 18 17.02 -14.54 -13.64
N GLY A 19 16.55 -15.02 -12.48
CA GLY A 19 15.24 -15.65 -12.38
C GLY A 19 14.12 -14.64 -12.60
N MET A 20 13.09 -15.03 -13.35
CA MET A 20 11.94 -14.19 -13.64
C MET A 20 10.70 -14.68 -12.91
N VAL A 21 9.95 -13.73 -12.35
CA VAL A 21 8.61 -13.97 -11.80
C VAL A 21 7.66 -13.07 -12.58
N TRP A 22 6.66 -13.68 -13.21
CA TRP A 22 5.68 -12.95 -14.00
C TRP A 22 4.44 -12.64 -13.18
N PHE A 23 4.10 -11.35 -13.08
CA PHE A 23 2.87 -10.88 -12.45
C PHE A 23 1.88 -10.48 -13.55
N SER A 24 0.85 -11.29 -13.75
CA SER A 24 -0.28 -10.93 -14.62
C SER A 24 -1.17 -9.90 -13.92
N GLU A 25 -1.86 -9.05 -14.68
CA GLU A 25 -2.86 -8.10 -14.17
C GLU A 25 -3.98 -8.81 -13.39
N GLU A 26 -4.29 -10.06 -13.76
CA GLU A 26 -5.34 -10.85 -13.11
C GLU A 26 -4.93 -11.43 -11.74
N VAL A 27 -3.64 -11.37 -11.37
CA VAL A 27 -3.16 -11.85 -10.06
C VAL A 27 -3.81 -11.05 -8.93
N ILE A 28 -4.12 -9.77 -9.18
CA ILE A 28 -4.77 -8.90 -8.20
C ILE A 28 -6.20 -8.61 -8.67
N ALA A 29 -7.17 -9.33 -8.11
CA ALA A 29 -8.58 -9.07 -8.39
C ALA A 29 -9.03 -7.72 -7.77
N PRO A 30 -9.96 -6.98 -8.40
CA PRO A 30 -10.49 -5.73 -7.84
C PRO A 30 -11.05 -5.87 -6.42
N ARG A 31 -11.64 -7.04 -6.10
CA ARG A 31 -12.13 -7.35 -4.74
C ARG A 31 -11.01 -7.31 -3.69
N MET A 32 -9.79 -7.72 -4.04
CA MET A 32 -8.65 -7.69 -3.13
C MET A 32 -8.21 -6.25 -2.85
N ILE A 33 -8.22 -5.39 -3.88
CA ILE A 33 -7.89 -3.96 -3.76
C ILE A 33 -8.90 -3.26 -2.85
N PHE A 34 -10.19 -3.45 -3.10
CA PHE A 34 -11.24 -2.85 -2.26
C PHE A 34 -11.19 -3.37 -0.82
N ASN A 35 -11.01 -4.68 -0.63
CA ASN A 35 -10.89 -5.24 0.72
C ASN A 35 -9.66 -4.68 1.45
N HIS A 36 -8.51 -4.60 0.79
CA HIS A 36 -7.31 -4.01 1.37
C HIS A 36 -7.53 -2.54 1.75
N TYR A 37 -8.18 -1.76 0.88
CA TYR A 37 -8.49 -0.36 1.14
C TYR A 37 -9.44 -0.19 2.34
N LEU A 38 -10.53 -0.96 2.39
CA LEU A 38 -11.47 -0.94 3.51
C LEU A 38 -10.81 -1.34 4.83
N LEU A 39 -9.95 -2.37 4.82
CA LEU A 39 -9.18 -2.77 6.00
C LEU A 39 -8.23 -1.67 6.45
N ARG A 40 -7.60 -0.96 5.52
CA ARG A 40 -6.71 0.16 5.83
C ARG A 40 -7.46 1.35 6.43
N LEU A 41 -8.69 1.63 6.00
CA LEU A 41 -9.54 2.67 6.61
C LEU A 41 -9.87 2.40 8.08
N LYS A 42 -9.84 1.13 8.52
CA LYS A 42 -10.03 0.76 9.93
C LYS A 42 -8.79 1.04 10.79
N GLN A 43 -7.63 1.29 10.18
CA GLN A 43 -6.37 1.58 10.89
C GLN A 43 -6.29 3.06 11.28
N GLU A 44 -5.62 3.35 12.39
CA GLU A 44 -5.44 4.74 12.85
C GLU A 44 -4.58 5.57 11.88
N ASP A 45 -3.54 4.94 11.30
CA ASP A 45 -2.56 5.54 10.38
C ASP A 45 -2.90 5.35 8.89
N TYR A 46 -4.19 5.35 8.53
CA TYR A 46 -4.65 5.07 7.16
C TYR A 46 -4.04 5.98 6.07
N ASP A 47 -3.74 7.25 6.37
CA ASP A 47 -3.13 8.19 5.42
C ASP A 47 -1.62 7.99 5.25
N LYS A 48 -0.97 7.29 6.19
CA LYS A 48 0.46 6.97 6.07
C LYS A 48 0.61 5.74 5.20
N VAL A 49 1.35 5.86 4.09
CA VAL A 49 1.80 4.68 3.35
C VAL A 49 2.59 3.81 4.34
N PRO A 50 2.22 2.52 4.52
CA PRO A 50 3.00 1.61 5.35
C PRO A 50 4.44 1.65 4.86
N LYS A 51 5.34 2.20 5.67
CA LYS A 51 6.76 2.12 5.38
C LYS A 51 7.11 0.64 5.44
N VAL A 52 7.52 0.06 4.30
CA VAL A 52 8.20 -1.25 4.30
C VAL A 52 9.35 -1.10 5.30
N ILE A 53 9.48 -2.06 6.21
CA ILE A 53 10.35 -2.01 7.39
C ILE A 53 11.76 -1.53 6.99
N GLU A 54 11.99 -0.23 7.13
CA GLU A 54 13.30 0.36 7.31
C GLU A 54 13.38 0.75 8.78
N GLU A 55 14.38 0.22 9.46
CA GLU A 55 14.54 0.31 10.91
C GLU A 55 14.52 1.78 11.40
N LYS A 56 13.61 2.03 12.35
CA LYS A 56 13.40 3.16 13.29
C LYS A 56 14.22 4.46 13.15
N LYS A 57 13.49 5.59 13.27
CA LYS A 57 13.46 6.53 14.44
C LYS A 57 12.18 7.39 14.35
N GLU A 58 11.34 7.40 15.41
CA GLU A 58 11.16 8.50 16.40
C GLU A 58 10.99 9.88 15.73
N ASP A 59 10.01 10.73 15.98
CA ASP A 59 8.80 10.81 16.80
C ASP A 59 8.04 12.01 16.20
N ASP A 60 6.71 12.07 16.30
CA ASP A 60 6.12 13.33 16.75
C ASP A 60 4.72 13.12 17.30
N SER A 61 4.67 13.20 18.63
CA SER A 61 3.47 13.42 19.41
C SER A 61 3.05 14.88 19.23
N SER A 62 1.95 15.11 18.52
CA SER A 62 1.17 16.34 18.68
C SER A 62 -0.30 15.97 18.61
N ALA A 63 -0.80 15.45 19.73
CA ALA A 63 -2.23 15.36 20.02
C ALA A 63 -2.80 16.78 20.12
N ASN A 64 -3.13 17.38 18.97
CA ASN A 64 -4.04 18.50 18.93
C ASN A 64 -5.47 17.93 18.91
N ASN A 65 -6.16 18.06 20.05
CA ASN A 65 -7.58 17.73 20.21
C ASN A 65 -8.50 18.70 19.45
N ASN A 66 -8.23 18.94 18.17
CA ASN A 66 -9.27 19.36 17.24
C ASN A 66 -9.83 18.08 16.63
N LEU A 67 -11.06 17.74 17.02
CA LEU A 67 -11.82 16.66 16.42
C LEU A 67 -12.05 17.01 14.94
N ASP A 68 -11.13 16.59 14.07
CA ASP A 68 -11.26 16.75 12.63
C ASP A 68 -12.59 16.10 12.20
N PRO A 69 -13.55 16.86 11.63
CA PRO A 69 -14.82 16.31 11.16
C PRO A 69 -14.65 15.08 10.27
N SER A 70 -13.54 15.00 9.53
CA SER A 70 -13.18 13.88 8.67
C SER A 70 -12.93 12.59 9.46
N LYS A 71 -12.31 12.69 10.64
CA LYS A 71 -12.05 11.53 11.52
C LYS A 71 -13.35 10.92 12.05
N PHE A 72 -14.30 11.77 12.44
CA PHE A 72 -15.62 11.33 12.91
C PHE A 72 -16.46 10.69 11.79
N ILE A 73 -16.51 11.30 10.61
CA ILE A 73 -17.21 10.73 9.44
C ILE A 73 -16.63 9.36 9.08
N ARG A 74 -15.31 9.25 9.07
CA ARG A 74 -14.60 7.99 8.82
C ARG A 74 -14.98 6.90 9.82
N GLU A 75 -14.94 7.19 11.13
CA GLU A 75 -15.31 6.21 12.17
C GLU A 75 -16.73 5.69 11.98
N ARG A 76 -17.67 6.58 11.61
CA ARG A 76 -19.04 6.18 11.28
C ARG A 76 -19.12 5.32 10.01
N CYS A 77 -18.40 5.67 8.95
CA CYS A 77 -18.36 4.88 7.72
C CYS A 77 -17.76 3.49 7.97
N VAL A 78 -16.70 3.39 8.78
CA VAL A 78 -16.07 2.12 9.15
C VAL A 78 -17.02 1.23 9.97
N GLN A 79 -17.82 1.81 10.86
CA GLN A 79 -18.81 1.07 11.63
C GLN A 79 -20.01 0.57 10.79
N ALA A 80 -20.28 1.23 9.66
CA ALA A 80 -21.36 0.85 8.74
C ALA A 80 -20.97 -0.25 7.73
N VAL A 81 -19.67 -0.61 7.65
CA VAL A 81 -19.08 -1.61 6.73
C VAL A 81 -18.61 -2.86 7.48
#